data_AF-A0A2S9FPF1-F1
#
_entry.id   AF-A0A2S9FPF1-F1
#
_cell.length_a   1.000
_cell.length_b   1.000
_cell.length_c   1.000
_cell.angle_alpha   90.00
_cell.angle_beta   90.00
_cell.angle_gamma   90.00
#
_symmetry.space_group_name_H-M   'P 1'
#
loop_
_entity.id
_entity.type
_entity.pdbx_description
1 polymer ?
#
loop_
_entity_poly.entity_id
_entity_poly.type
_entity_poly.pdbx_seq_one_letter_code
_entity_poly.pdbx_strand_id
1 'polypeptide(L)'
;LVEHTAAILVRLELAASEVAAQLNEASGTVRLAVFQSAASAFMPQMLTELAVRHPRLRVTMSQREPEQALYETWMREFDLVIAEEYPEHAARAYPDLDREPLTSDLLRLAVPPAG
;
A
#
# COMPACT_ATOMS: atom_id res chain seq x y z
N LEU A 1 -29.62 -5.02 -10.26
CA LEU A 1 -29.89 -4.82 -8.81
C LEU A 1 -28.61 -4.80 -7.96
N VAL A 2 -27.57 -5.59 -8.27
CA VAL A 2 -26.28 -5.55 -7.55
C VAL A 2 -25.45 -4.28 -7.85
N GLU A 3 -25.53 -3.72 -9.07
CA GLU A 3 -24.81 -2.49 -9.45
C GLU A 3 -25.20 -1.26 -8.62
N HIS A 4 -26.46 -1.12 -8.20
CA HIS A 4 -26.88 -0.01 -7.36
C HIS A 4 -26.36 -0.12 -5.93
N THR A 5 -26.22 -1.34 -5.39
CA THR A 5 -25.65 -1.57 -4.07
C THR A 5 -24.15 -1.25 -4.07
N ALA A 6 -23.41 -1.67 -5.10
CA ALA A 6 -21.99 -1.34 -5.25
C ALA A 6 -21.76 0.17 -5.38
N ALA A 7 -22.56 0.86 -6.20
CA ALA A 7 -22.47 2.30 -6.36
C ALA A 7 -22.80 3.08 -5.08
N ILE A 8 -23.75 2.60 -4.27
CA ILE A 8 -24.08 3.19 -2.96
C ILE A 8 -22.93 2.96 -1.97
N LEU A 9 -22.34 1.77 -1.95
CA LEU A 9 -21.19 1.47 -1.10
C LEU A 9 -19.97 2.32 -1.45
N VAL A 10 -19.64 2.45 -2.75
CA VAL A 10 -18.55 3.33 -3.21
C VAL A 10 -18.81 4.79 -2.83
N ARG A 11 -20.05 5.28 -2.97
CA ARG A 11 -20.42 6.65 -2.56
C ARG A 11 -20.35 6.86 -1.05
N LEU A 12 -20.69 5.85 -0.26
CA LEU A 12 -20.55 5.89 1.19
C LEU A 12 -19.07 5.87 1.62
N GLU A 13 -18.24 5.06 0.97
CA GLU A 13 -16.80 5.01 1.20
C GLU A 13 -16.13 6.35 0.86
N LEU A 14 -16.49 6.95 -0.28
CA LEU A 14 -16.03 8.27 -0.68
C LEU A 14 -16.49 9.36 0.29
N ALA A 15 -17.76 9.37 0.69
CA ALA A 15 -18.27 10.34 1.66
C ALA A 15 -17.63 10.19 3.04
N ALA A 16 -17.37 8.96 3.50
CA ALA A 16 -16.66 8.69 4.74
C ALA A 16 -15.19 9.16 4.66
N SER A 17 -14.53 8.93 3.51
CA SER A 17 -13.17 9.39 3.23
C SER A 17 -13.09 10.92 3.19
N GLU A 18 -14.06 11.61 2.56
CA GLU A 18 -14.14 13.07 2.51
C GLU A 18 -14.34 13.69 3.91
N VAL A 19 -15.19 13.09 4.75
CA VAL A 19 -15.38 13.54 6.14
C VAL A 19 -14.13 13.26 7.00
N ALA A 20 -13.44 12.14 6.79
CA ALA A 20 -12.17 11.83 7.46
C ALA A 20 -11.05 12.79 7.01
N ALA A 21 -11.03 13.19 5.74
CA ALA A 21 -10.10 14.19 5.20
C ALA A 21 -10.38 15.59 5.78
N GLN A 22 -11.65 15.96 6.02
CA GLN A 22 -12.01 17.22 6.67
C GLN A 22 -11.64 17.29 8.16
N LEU A 23 -11.50 16.15 8.84
CA LEU A 23 -11.10 16.09 10.25
C LEU A 23 -9.58 16.15 10.47
N ASN A 24 -8.78 16.12 9.39
CA ASN A 24 -7.32 16.29 9.38
C ASN A 24 -6.52 15.38 10.34
N GLU A 25 -7.15 14.36 10.92
CA GLU A 25 -6.53 13.44 11.86
C GLU A 25 -6.84 12.01 11.43
N ALA A 26 -5.98 11.47 10.55
CA ALA A 26 -5.95 10.04 10.27
C ALA A 26 -5.88 9.26 11.60
N SER A 27 -6.84 8.36 11.81
CA SER A 27 -6.96 7.56 13.03
C SER A 27 -7.49 6.16 12.72
N GLY A 28 -7.20 5.20 13.59
CA GLY A 28 -7.55 3.79 13.37
C GLY A 28 -6.33 2.93 13.01
N THR A 29 -6.57 1.78 12.38
CA THR A 29 -5.50 0.83 12.01
C THR A 29 -5.38 0.70 10.49
N VAL A 30 -4.16 0.77 9.98
CA VAL A 30 -3.81 0.52 8.57
C VAL A 30 -2.99 -0.76 8.47
N ARG A 31 -3.47 -1.73 7.71
CA ARG A 31 -2.79 -2.99 7.38
C ARG A 31 -2.01 -2.80 6.09
N LEU A 32 -0.69 -2.82 6.19
CA LEU A 32 0.23 -2.59 5.09
C LEU A 32 0.99 -3.87 4.74
N ALA A 33 0.97 -4.26 3.46
CA ALA A 33 1.84 -5.29 2.92
C ALA A 33 3.02 -4.66 2.16
N VAL A 34 4.20 -5.23 2.31
CA VAL A 34 5.42 -4.70 1.66
C VAL A 34 6.45 -5.80 1.44
N PHE A 35 7.23 -5.70 0.37
CA PHE A 35 8.36 -6.60 0.11
C PHE A 35 9.64 -6.15 0.84
N GLN A 36 10.63 -7.03 0.94
CA GLN A 36 11.78 -6.88 1.85
C GLN A 36 12.56 -5.56 1.69
N SER A 37 12.92 -5.18 0.46
CA SER A 37 13.74 -3.99 0.19
C SER A 37 12.96 -2.69 0.43
N ALA A 38 11.71 -2.60 -0.01
CA ALA A 38 10.84 -1.47 0.29
C ALA A 38 10.56 -1.33 1.79
N ALA A 39 10.42 -2.45 2.52
CA ALA A 39 10.24 -2.43 3.96
C ALA A 39 11.44 -1.76 4.65
N SER A 40 12.64 -2.11 4.22
CA SER A 40 13.89 -1.58 4.77
C SER A 40 14.13 -0.13 4.35
N ALA A 41 13.74 0.25 3.13
CA ALA A 41 14.00 1.57 2.56
C ALA A 41 13.01 2.65 3.05
N PHE A 42 11.72 2.32 3.17
CA PHE A 42 10.68 3.35 3.38
C PHE A 42 10.11 3.37 4.79
N MET A 43 9.96 2.21 5.42
CA MET A 43 9.14 2.08 6.63
C MET A 43 9.72 2.82 7.84
N PRO A 44 11.04 2.80 8.12
CA PRO A 44 11.57 3.47 9.31
C PRO A 44 11.26 4.97 9.35
N GLN A 45 11.48 5.68 8.24
CA GLN A 45 11.20 7.11 8.15
C GLN A 45 9.69 7.39 8.12
N MET A 46 8.94 6.66 7.30
CA MET A 46 7.48 6.81 7.19
C MET A 46 6.79 6.65 8.55
N LEU A 47 7.11 5.58 9.30
CA LEU A 47 6.50 5.31 10.60
C LEU A 47 6.87 6.38 11.64
N THR A 48 8.10 6.90 11.60
CA THR A 48 8.54 8.00 12.47
C THR A 48 7.72 9.26 12.20
N GLU A 49 7.55 9.62 10.94
CA GLU A 49 6.78 10.80 10.55
C GLU A 49 5.28 10.65 10.85
N LEU A 50 4.71 9.46 10.61
CA LEU A 50 3.31 9.16 10.92
C LEU A 50 3.04 9.22 12.42
N ALA A 51 3.97 8.77 13.26
CA ALA A 51 3.81 8.85 14.72
C ALA A 51 3.72 10.31 15.22
N VAL A 52 4.41 11.24 14.55
CA VAL A 52 4.37 12.67 14.88
C VAL A 52 3.14 13.35 14.31
N ARG A 53 2.83 13.10 13.02
CA ARG A 53 1.75 13.80 12.30
C ARG A 53 0.36 13.22 12.59
N HIS A 54 0.27 11.93 12.88
CA HIS A 54 -0.98 11.19 13.08
C HIS A 54 -0.87 10.20 14.26
N PRO A 55 -0.74 10.69 15.51
CA PRO A 55 -0.48 9.85 16.69
C PRO A 55 -1.60 8.84 17.02
N ARG A 56 -2.81 9.04 16.45
CA ARG A 56 -3.94 8.11 16.59
C ARG A 56 -4.01 7.03 15.50
N LEU A 57 -3.06 7.04 14.58
CA LEU A 57 -2.93 6.05 13.51
C LEU A 57 -2.02 4.92 13.97
N ARG A 58 -2.49 3.68 13.87
CA ARG A 58 -1.71 2.47 14.11
C ARG A 58 -1.41 1.80 12.79
N VAL A 59 -0.14 1.68 12.42
CA VAL A 59 0.25 0.91 11.24
C VAL A 59 0.66 -0.49 11.68
N THR A 60 0.05 -1.49 11.07
CA THR A 60 0.47 -2.89 11.17
C THR A 60 1.03 -3.30 9.82
N MET A 61 2.24 -3.85 9.80
CA MET A 61 2.94 -4.20 8.58
C MET A 61 3.22 -5.69 8.53
N SER A 62 3.08 -6.29 7.36
CA SER A 62 3.52 -7.67 7.08
C SER A 62 4.38 -7.72 5.83
N GLN A 63 5.44 -8.52 5.88
CA GLN A 63 6.24 -8.79 4.70
C GLN A 63 5.57 -9.88 3.86
N ARG A 64 5.35 -9.59 2.59
CA ARG A 64 4.66 -10.45 1.63
C ARG A 64 5.31 -10.35 0.27
N GLU A 65 5.27 -11.46 -0.48
CA GLU A 65 5.65 -11.45 -1.90
C GLU A 65 4.69 -10.54 -2.69
N PRO A 66 5.18 -9.71 -3.64
CA PRO A 66 4.37 -8.70 -4.33
C PRO A 66 3.09 -9.25 -4.97
N GLU A 67 3.16 -10.39 -5.66
CA GLU A 67 1.99 -11.00 -6.31
C GLU A 67 0.91 -11.40 -5.31
N GLN A 68 1.32 -12.03 -4.20
CA GLN A 68 0.41 -12.44 -3.13
C GLN A 68 -0.16 -11.22 -2.42
N ALA A 69 0.68 -10.22 -2.14
CA ALA A 69 0.27 -8.99 -1.47
C ALA A 69 -0.80 -8.23 -2.29
N LEU A 70 -0.61 -8.10 -3.61
CA LEU A 70 -1.60 -7.49 -4.50
C LEU A 70 -2.95 -8.22 -4.47
N TYR A 71 -2.92 -9.56 -4.49
CA TYR A 71 -4.14 -10.35 -4.37
C TYR A 71 -4.83 -10.17 -3.01
N GLU A 72 -4.06 -10.20 -1.92
CA GLU A 72 -4.57 -10.04 -0.56
C GLU A 72 -5.13 -8.63 -0.31
N THR A 73 -4.52 -7.59 -0.90
CA THR A 73 -5.07 -6.22 -0.90
C THR A 73 -6.37 -6.14 -1.68
N TRP A 74 -6.45 -6.78 -2.86
CA TRP A 74 -7.71 -6.83 -3.61
C TRP A 74 -8.83 -7.56 -2.84
N MET A 75 -8.48 -8.58 -2.05
CA MET A 75 -9.39 -9.26 -1.11
C MET A 75 -9.68 -8.47 0.17
N ARG A 76 -9.10 -7.27 0.32
CA ARG A 76 -9.23 -6.39 1.50
C ARG A 76 -8.59 -6.92 2.79
N GLU A 77 -7.69 -7.91 2.68
CA GLU A 77 -6.88 -8.36 3.82
C GLU A 77 -5.83 -7.31 4.22
N PHE A 78 -5.34 -6.55 3.24
CA PHE A 78 -4.52 -5.35 3.45
C PHE A 78 -5.23 -4.11 2.91
N ASP A 79 -4.98 -2.96 3.55
CA ASP A 79 -5.50 -1.66 3.12
C ASP A 79 -4.55 -0.98 2.11
N LEU A 80 -3.25 -1.30 2.18
CA LEU A 80 -2.22 -0.79 1.27
C LEU A 80 -1.17 -1.86 0.97
N VAL A 81 -0.67 -1.89 -0.26
CA VAL A 81 0.50 -2.69 -0.65
C VAL A 81 1.53 -1.81 -1.35
N ILE A 82 2.80 -1.97 -0.94
CA ILE A 82 3.95 -1.51 -1.72
C ILE A 82 4.47 -2.72 -2.47
N ALA A 83 4.37 -2.69 -3.79
CA ALA A 83 4.82 -3.75 -4.69
C ALA A 83 5.85 -3.21 -5.68
N GLU A 84 6.72 -4.09 -6.17
CA GLU A 84 7.62 -3.80 -7.28
C GLU A 84 7.02 -4.25 -8.61
N GLU A 85 7.38 -3.55 -9.69
CA GLU A 85 7.01 -3.88 -11.05
C GLU A 85 8.25 -3.82 -11.94
N TYR A 86 8.42 -4.82 -12.80
CA TYR A 86 9.50 -4.84 -13.78
C TYR A 86 8.92 -4.63 -15.19
N PRO A 87 9.65 -3.97 -16.11
CA PRO A 87 9.15 -3.67 -17.47
C PRO A 87 8.60 -4.89 -18.23
N GLU A 88 9.14 -6.08 -17.99
CA GLU A 88 8.71 -7.33 -18.63
C GLU A 88 7.92 -8.26 -17.72
N HIS A 89 7.74 -7.89 -16.45
CA HIS A 89 6.95 -8.63 -15.46
C HIS A 89 5.96 -7.67 -14.80
N ALA A 90 4.98 -7.24 -15.60
CA ALA A 90 3.89 -6.42 -15.11
C ALA A 90 3.03 -7.25 -14.14
N ALA A 91 2.98 -6.83 -12.88
CA ALA A 91 2.16 -7.50 -11.89
C ALA A 91 0.68 -7.45 -12.31
N ARG A 92 -0.05 -8.56 -12.10
CA ARG A 92 -1.47 -8.68 -12.45
C ARG A 92 -2.24 -7.45 -12.01
N ALA A 93 -2.91 -6.79 -12.95
CA ALA A 93 -3.82 -5.70 -12.64
C ALA A 93 -5.09 -6.29 -12.02
N TYR A 94 -5.44 -5.80 -10.84
CA TYR A 94 -6.73 -6.10 -10.22
C TYR A 94 -7.66 -4.91 -10.48
N PRO A 95 -8.90 -5.15 -10.96
CA PRO A 95 -9.89 -4.09 -11.04
C PRO A 95 -10.14 -3.53 -9.63
N ASP A 96 -10.38 -2.22 -9.55
CA ASP A 96 -10.66 -1.49 -8.31
C ASP A 96 -9.46 -1.34 -7.34
N LEU A 97 -8.24 -1.72 -7.74
CA LEU A 97 -7.02 -1.29 -7.06
C LEU A 97 -6.43 -0.05 -7.74
N ASP A 98 -6.38 1.04 -7.00
CA ASP A 98 -5.63 2.22 -7.39
C ASP A 98 -4.12 1.96 -7.29
N ARG A 99 -3.37 2.51 -8.23
CA ARG A 99 -1.92 2.35 -8.33
C ARG A 99 -1.27 3.71 -8.49
N GLU A 100 -0.25 3.97 -7.68
CA GLU A 100 0.54 5.20 -7.76
C GLU A 100 2.04 4.87 -7.79
N PRO A 101 2.80 5.35 -8.79
CA PRO A 101 4.25 5.18 -8.83
C PRO A 101 4.92 5.86 -7.63
N LEU A 102 5.60 5.07 -6.80
CA LEU A 102 6.32 5.57 -5.62
C LEU A 102 7.75 6.02 -5.97
N THR A 103 8.49 5.16 -6.66
CA THR A 103 9.87 5.42 -7.06
C THR A 103 10.31 4.44 -8.16
N SER A 104 11.53 4.61 -8.65
CA SER A 104 12.21 3.63 -9.51
C SER A 104 13.51 3.18 -8.86
N ASP A 105 13.80 1.88 -8.93
CA ASP A 105 15.05 1.30 -8.46
C ASP A 105 15.78 0.61 -9.62
N LEU A 106 17.10 0.76 -9.65
CA LEU A 106 17.94 0.12 -10.66
C LEU A 106 18.39 -1.25 -10.17
N LEU A 107 18.10 -2.29 -10.96
CA LEU A 107 18.70 -3.60 -10.75
C LEU A 107 20.21 -3.52 -10.92
N ARG A 108 20.95 -3.88 -9.86
CA ARG A 108 22.42 -3.90 -9.84
C ARG A 108 22.92 -5.30 -9.55
N LEU A 109 23.97 -5.69 -10.26
CA LEU A 109 24.69 -6.93 -9.98
C LEU A 109 25.73 -6.69 -8.89
N ALA A 110 25.59 -7.37 -7.76
CA ALA A 110 26.62 -7.39 -6.72
C ALA A 110 27.69 -8.42 -7.09
N VAL A 111 28.95 -7.98 -7.16
CA VAL A 111 30.12 -8.84 -7.37
C VAL A 111 31.06 -8.73 -6.18
N PRO A 112 31.76 -9.81 -5.79
CA PRO A 112 32.78 -9.71 -4.75
C PRO A 112 33.90 -8.75 -5.20
N PRO A 113 34.57 -8.07 -4.25
CA PRO A 113 35.62 -7.10 -4.58
C PRO A 113 36.85 -7.71 -5.29
N ALA A 114 37.05 -9.02 -5.19
CA ALA A 114 38.00 -9.80 -5.99
C ALA A 114 37.50 -11.25 -6.11
N GLY A 115 37.63 -11.84 -7.30
CA GLY A 115 37.35 -13.26 -7.57
C GLY A 115 38.52 -14.18 -7.17
#